data_AF-A0AAX3ZAR3-F1
#
_entry.id   AF-A0AAX3ZAR3-F1
#
_cell.length_a   1.000
_cell.length_b   1.000
_cell.length_c   1.000
_cell.angle_alpha   90.00
_cell.angle_beta   90.00
_cell.angle_gamma   90.00
#
_symmetry.space_group_name_H-M   'P 1'
#
loop_
_entity.id
_entity.type
_entity.pdbx_description
1 polymer ?
#
loop_
_entity_poly.entity_id
_entity_poly.type
_entity_poly.pdbx_seq_one_letter_code
_entity_poly.pdbx_strand_id
1 'polypeptide(L)'
;MTDAQREGRACPWCNVEVDLETGVDLGERELHRAMVVFHPVGCRTCVSREARDAHFTHHRTCTRCFYRIAARPSWRSAASPSRLADEQCEEEHDPPVRPGGYFGSLVRPPAWLRHAEKVA
;
A
#
# COMPACT_ATOMS: atom_id res chain seq x y z
N MET A 1 20.03 6.15 -6.78
CA MET A 1 19.08 7.13 -6.22
C MET A 1 19.88 8.31 -5.71
N THR A 2 19.56 9.51 -6.17
CA THR A 2 20.25 10.76 -5.81
C THR A 2 19.68 11.35 -4.51
N ASP A 3 20.37 12.33 -3.91
CA ASP A 3 19.88 13.06 -2.73
C ASP A 3 18.57 13.78 -2.99
N ALA A 4 18.45 14.45 -4.15
CA ALA A 4 17.21 15.11 -4.55
C ALA A 4 16.02 14.14 -4.61
N GLN A 5 16.23 12.90 -5.07
CA GLN A 5 15.19 11.86 -5.06
C GLN A 5 14.85 11.36 -3.65
N ARG A 6 15.85 11.28 -2.75
CA ARG A 6 15.64 10.85 -1.36
C ARG A 6 14.85 11.89 -0.58
N GLU A 7 15.13 13.15 -0.85
CA GLU A 7 14.52 14.30 -0.18
C GLU A 7 13.20 14.75 -0.84
N GLY A 8 12.69 13.97 -1.81
CA GLY A 8 11.40 14.24 -2.46
C GLY A 8 11.40 15.39 -3.47
N ARG A 9 12.54 16.04 -3.73
CA ARG A 9 12.64 17.14 -4.70
C ARG A 9 12.75 16.69 -6.16
N ALA A 10 13.00 15.41 -6.40
CA ALA A 10 13.10 14.85 -7.76
C ALA A 10 12.40 13.50 -7.85
N CYS A 11 11.81 13.23 -9.01
CA CYS A 11 11.09 12.00 -9.27
C CYS A 11 12.03 10.79 -9.17
N PRO A 12 11.67 9.73 -8.40
CA PRO A 12 12.50 8.52 -8.27
C PRO A 12 12.80 7.81 -9.59
N TRP A 13 11.92 7.95 -10.58
CA TRP A 13 12.01 7.24 -11.87
C TRP A 13 12.68 8.05 -12.97
N CYS A 14 12.34 9.32 -13.14
CA CYS A 14 12.85 10.15 -14.24
C CYS A 14 13.82 11.26 -13.81
N ASN A 15 14.02 11.45 -12.51
CA ASN A 15 14.90 12.47 -11.92
C ASN A 15 14.56 13.93 -12.31
N VAL A 16 13.40 14.17 -12.92
CA VAL A 16 12.85 15.52 -13.13
C VAL A 16 12.47 16.10 -11.78
N GLU A 17 12.71 17.40 -11.59
CA GLU A 17 12.30 18.11 -10.38
C GLU A 17 10.79 17.98 -10.16
N VAL A 18 10.44 17.75 -8.90
CA VAL A 18 9.06 17.59 -8.47
C VAL A 18 8.77 18.67 -7.45
N ASP A 19 7.73 19.44 -7.74
CA ASP A 19 7.15 20.33 -6.77
C ASP A 19 6.48 19.50 -5.67
N LEU A 20 6.86 19.76 -4.42
CA LEU A 20 6.37 19.04 -3.25
C LEU A 20 4.87 19.27 -3.00
N GLU A 21 4.29 20.36 -3.52
CA GLU A 21 2.85 20.63 -3.37
C GLU A 21 1.99 19.85 -4.36
N THR A 22 2.49 19.62 -5.58
CA THR A 22 1.72 19.01 -6.67
C THR A 22 2.15 17.59 -7.03
N GLY A 23 3.33 17.19 -6.55
CA GLY A 23 3.89 15.85 -6.62
C GLY A 23 3.05 14.84 -5.83
N VAL A 24 3.20 13.57 -6.17
CA VAL A 24 2.48 12.49 -5.48
C VAL A 24 3.39 11.91 -4.42
N ASP A 25 2.99 12.07 -3.15
CA ASP A 25 3.62 11.38 -2.04
C ASP A 25 3.43 9.86 -2.18
N LEU A 26 4.53 9.11 -2.15
CA LEU A 26 4.51 7.66 -2.23
C LEU A 26 4.42 7.01 -0.84
N GLY A 27 4.40 7.83 0.22
CA GLY A 27 4.45 7.41 1.61
C GLY A 27 5.85 6.94 2.02
N GLU A 28 5.94 6.48 3.26
CA GLU A 28 7.20 6.02 3.84
C GLU A 28 7.78 4.81 3.09
N ARG A 29 9.09 4.83 2.85
CA ARG A 29 9.84 3.73 2.22
C ARG A 29 11.15 3.48 2.96
N GLU A 30 11.47 2.21 3.13
CA GLU A 30 12.72 1.76 3.74
C GLU A 30 13.73 1.33 2.68
N LEU A 31 14.88 1.97 2.65
CA LEU A 31 16.02 1.47 1.88
C LEU A 31 16.73 0.39 2.71
N HIS A 32 16.37 -0.87 2.48
CA HIS A 32 16.77 -2.02 3.34
C HIS A 32 18.29 -2.14 3.55
N ARG A 33 19.11 -1.68 2.60
CA ARG A 33 20.59 -1.72 2.71
C ARG A 33 21.19 -0.58 3.54
N ALA A 34 20.46 0.52 3.72
CA ALA A 34 20.95 1.71 4.40
C ALA A 34 20.28 1.92 5.76
N MET A 35 19.22 1.16 6.10
CA MET A 35 18.35 1.43 7.25
C MET A 35 17.87 2.89 7.29
N VAL A 36 17.68 3.47 6.11
CA VAL A 36 17.18 4.84 5.94
C VAL A 36 15.72 4.77 5.54
N VAL A 37 14.89 5.42 6.35
CA VAL A 37 13.51 5.72 6.05
C VAL A 37 13.46 7.03 5.26
N PHE A 38 12.72 7.07 4.16
CA PHE A 38 12.53 8.27 3.36
C PHE A 38 11.10 8.34 2.79
N HIS A 39 10.67 9.55 2.44
CA HIS A 39 9.33 9.84 1.90
C HIS A 39 9.49 10.37 0.47
N PRO A 40 9.60 9.49 -0.54
CA PRO A 40 9.81 9.93 -1.90
C PRO A 40 8.54 10.52 -2.51
N VAL A 41 8.72 11.56 -3.33
CA VAL A 41 7.64 12.20 -4.09
C VAL A 41 7.85 11.97 -5.58
N GLY A 42 6.84 11.42 -6.25
CA GLY A 42 6.89 11.10 -7.68
C GLY A 42 6.16 12.13 -8.54
N CYS A 43 6.63 12.32 -9.79
CA CYS A 43 5.85 13.09 -10.76
C CYS A 43 4.61 12.30 -11.22
N ARG A 44 3.50 13.00 -11.48
CA ARG A 44 2.20 12.37 -11.81
C ARG A 44 2.28 11.39 -12.98
N THR A 45 3.07 11.71 -14.01
CA THR A 45 3.25 10.86 -15.19
C THR A 45 3.89 9.52 -14.85
N CYS A 46 5.00 9.53 -14.10
CA CYS A 46 5.68 8.30 -13.69
C CYS A 46 4.81 7.50 -12.73
N VAL A 47 4.18 8.14 -11.75
CA VAL A 47 3.32 7.46 -10.78
C VAL A 47 2.15 6.77 -11.47
N SER A 48 1.52 7.44 -12.44
CA SER A 48 0.41 6.86 -13.21
C SER A 48 0.84 5.66 -14.04
N ARG A 49 2.04 5.71 -14.64
CA ARG A 49 2.62 4.60 -15.38
C ARG A 49 2.90 3.41 -14.47
N GLU A 50 3.57 3.63 -13.35
CA GLU A 50 3.94 2.58 -12.41
C GLU A 50 2.72 1.96 -11.73
N ALA A 51 1.73 2.76 -11.36
CA ALA A 51 0.46 2.26 -10.84
C ALA A 51 -0.26 1.35 -11.86
N ARG A 52 -0.26 1.75 -13.14
CA ARG A 52 -0.82 0.94 -14.22
C ARG A 52 -0.07 -0.38 -14.39
N ASP A 53 1.25 -0.32 -14.46
CA ASP A 53 2.11 -1.50 -14.66
C ASP A 53 2.01 -2.47 -13.47
N ALA A 54 1.99 -1.94 -12.24
CA ALA A 54 1.78 -2.71 -11.02
C ALA A 54 0.39 -3.39 -11.00
N HIS A 55 -0.67 -2.66 -11.36
CA HIS A 55 -2.03 -3.21 -11.45
C HIS A 55 -2.11 -4.38 -12.44
N PHE A 56 -1.58 -4.21 -13.66
CA PHE A 56 -1.59 -5.29 -14.65
C PHE A 56 -0.72 -6.48 -14.26
N THR A 57 0.43 -6.22 -13.63
CA THR A 57 1.32 -7.28 -13.14
C THR A 57 0.66 -8.07 -12.01
N HIS A 58 0.12 -7.37 -11.00
CA HIS A 58 -0.55 -7.99 -9.87
C HIS A 58 -1.75 -8.84 -10.31
N HIS A 59 -2.55 -8.34 -11.24
CA HIS A 59 -3.71 -9.08 -11.75
C HIS A 59 -3.34 -10.39 -12.46
N ARG A 60 -2.13 -10.47 -13.04
CA ARG A 60 -1.63 -11.70 -13.67
C ARG A 60 -1.02 -12.68 -12.67
N THR A 61 -0.53 -12.19 -11.53
CA THR A 61 0.19 -13.00 -10.54
C THR A 61 -0.66 -13.38 -9.33
N CYS A 62 -1.75 -12.65 -9.05
CA CYS A 62 -2.67 -12.92 -7.95
C CYS A 62 -3.92 -13.67 -8.45
N THR A 63 -4.02 -14.96 -8.10
CA THR A 63 -5.14 -15.82 -8.49
C THR A 63 -6.51 -15.24 -8.13
N ARG A 64 -6.64 -14.62 -6.95
CA ARG A 64 -7.89 -13.98 -6.50
C ARG A 64 -8.31 -12.83 -7.43
N CYS A 65 -7.36 -11.97 -7.79
CA CYS A 65 -7.63 -10.82 -8.65
C CYS A 65 -7.82 -11.24 -10.12
N PHE A 66 -7.09 -12.26 -10.57
CA PHE A 66 -7.25 -12.84 -11.91
C PHE A 66 -8.71 -13.29 -12.16
N TYR A 67 -9.27 -14.11 -11.26
CA TYR A 67 -10.64 -14.58 -11.38
C TYR A 67 -11.67 -13.45 -11.24
N ARG A 68 -11.43 -12.45 -10.40
CA ARG A 68 -12.34 -11.29 -10.25
C ARG A 68 -12.49 -10.50 -11.56
N ILE A 69 -11.45 -10.40 -12.38
CA ILE A 69 -11.51 -9.72 -13.69
C ILE A 69 -12.11 -10.62 -14.75
N ALA A 70 -11.68 -11.89 -14.79
CA ALA A 70 -12.20 -12.86 -15.76
C ALA A 70 -13.71 -13.07 -15.61
N ALA A 71 -14.22 -12.96 -14.38
CA ALA A 71 -15.64 -13.04 -14.06
C ALA A 71 -16.41 -11.72 -14.25
N ARG A 72 -15.76 -10.59 -14.60
CA ARG A 72 -16.50 -9.36 -14.94
C ARG A 72 -17.26 -9.64 -16.24
N PRO A 73 -18.60 -9.48 -16.25
CA PRO A 73 -19.35 -9.59 -17.48
C PRO A 73 -18.75 -8.60 -18.47
N SER A 74 -18.41 -9.06 -19.68
CA SER A 74 -18.12 -8.12 -20.74
C SER A 74 -19.35 -7.21 -20.87
N TRP A 75 -19.14 -5.90 -20.91
CA TRP A 75 -20.17 -4.86 -21.03
C TRP A 75 -21.16 -5.09 -22.19
N ARG A 76 -20.89 -6.05 -23.09
CA ARG A 76 -21.78 -6.51 -24.17
C ARG A 76 -22.93 -7.43 -23.72
N SER A 77 -22.90 -7.98 -22.51
CA SER A 77 -23.90 -8.97 -22.07
C SER A 77 -24.64 -8.59 -20.79
N ALA A 78 -24.53 -7.36 -20.31
CA ALA A 78 -25.26 -6.92 -19.12
C ALA A 78 -26.73 -6.62 -19.46
N ALA A 79 -27.56 -7.66 -19.54
CA ALA A 79 -28.91 -7.54 -19.00
C ALA A 79 -28.75 -7.36 -17.49
N SER A 80 -29.07 -6.17 -16.98
CA SER A 80 -28.95 -5.85 -15.55
C SER A 80 -29.71 -6.85 -14.68
N PRO A 81 -29.13 -7.22 -13.53
CA PRO A 81 -29.91 -7.30 -12.31
C PRO A 81 -29.33 -6.31 -11.31
N SER A 82 -30.11 -5.25 -11.11
CA SER A 82 -30.04 -4.34 -9.98
C SER A 82 -30.18 -5.10 -8.64
N ARG A 83 -29.41 -4.69 -7.63
CA ARG A 83 -29.64 -4.82 -6.16
C ARG A 83 -29.13 -6.03 -5.35
N LEU A 84 -27.99 -6.69 -5.66
CA LEU A 84 -27.44 -7.69 -4.71
C LEU A 84 -25.93 -7.63 -4.45
N ALA A 85 -25.23 -6.54 -4.79
CA ALA A 85 -23.77 -6.45 -4.62
C ALA A 85 -23.29 -5.44 -3.57
N ASP A 86 -24.20 -4.72 -2.89
CA ASP A 86 -23.82 -3.66 -1.95
C ASP A 86 -23.91 -4.09 -0.47
N GLU A 87 -24.48 -5.25 -0.15
CA GLU A 87 -24.74 -5.69 1.26
C GLU A 87 -23.70 -6.68 1.84
N GLN A 88 -22.57 -6.93 1.19
CA GLN A 88 -21.56 -7.91 1.66
C GLN A 88 -20.17 -7.34 1.96
N CYS A 89 -20.00 -6.02 2.05
CA CYS A 89 -18.70 -5.42 2.42
C CYS A 89 -18.63 -4.88 3.86
N GLU A 90 -19.72 -4.88 4.62
CA GLU A 90 -19.75 -4.35 5.99
C GLU A 90 -20.27 -5.38 7.00
N GLU A 91 -19.77 -6.61 7.04
CA GLU A 91 -19.84 -7.36 8.31
C GLU A 91 -18.77 -8.44 8.42
N GLU A 92 -18.08 -8.38 9.58
CA GLU A 92 -17.37 -9.46 10.25
C GLU A 92 -16.01 -9.90 9.65
N HIS A 93 -14.92 -9.51 10.33
CA HIS A 93 -13.93 -10.45 10.89
C HIS A 93 -13.18 -9.74 12.02
N ASP A 94 -13.80 -9.78 13.19
CA ASP A 94 -13.13 -9.71 14.50
C ASP A 94 -12.13 -10.88 14.56
N PRO A 95 -10.83 -10.68 14.85
CA PRO A 95 -9.89 -11.79 14.97
C PRO A 95 -10.25 -12.61 16.22
N PRO A 96 -10.32 -13.97 16.14
CA PRO A 96 -10.63 -14.76 17.31
C PRO A 96 -9.54 -14.58 18.38
N VAL A 97 -9.93 -14.01 19.53
CA VAL A 97 -9.15 -14.00 20.76
C VAL A 97 -8.95 -15.46 21.19
N ARG A 98 -7.76 -16.01 20.94
CA ARG A 98 -7.37 -17.32 21.49
C ARG A 98 -6.95 -17.15 22.96
N PRO A 99 -7.42 -18.00 23.88
CA PRO A 99 -6.96 -17.97 25.26
C PRO A 99 -5.57 -18.62 25.36
N GLY A 100 -4.65 -17.93 26.04
CA GLY A 100 -3.52 -18.51 26.79
C GLY A 100 -2.50 -19.37 26.04
N GLY A 101 -1.30 -18.82 25.82
CA GLY A 101 -0.13 -19.62 25.44
C GLY A 101 1.11 -18.79 25.07
N TYR A 102 1.78 -18.20 26.08
CA TYR A 102 3.20 -17.84 26.06
C TYR A 102 4.05 -19.07 25.60
N PHE A 103 5.19 -19.05 24.90
CA PHE A 103 6.25 -18.08 24.63
C PHE A 103 7.09 -18.62 23.45
N GLY A 104 7.69 -17.76 22.62
CA GLY A 104 8.82 -18.19 21.79
C GLY A 104 9.12 -17.39 20.53
N SER A 105 9.38 -16.07 20.63
CA SER A 105 10.43 -15.38 19.86
C SER A 105 10.42 -13.88 20.16
N LEU A 106 11.58 -13.39 20.59
CA LEU A 106 11.87 -12.02 20.99
C LEU A 106 11.74 -11.05 19.80
N VAL A 107 10.58 -10.40 19.64
CA VAL A 107 10.49 -9.14 18.91
C VAL A 107 10.58 -8.02 19.93
N ARG A 108 11.75 -7.36 20.01
CA ARG A 108 11.93 -6.16 20.84
C ARG A 108 10.98 -5.07 20.33
N PRO A 109 10.11 -4.50 21.16
CA PRO A 109 9.28 -3.37 20.75
C PRO A 109 10.14 -2.11 20.54
N PRO A 110 9.72 -1.20 19.65
CA PRO A 110 10.45 0.04 19.35
C PRO A 110 10.48 1.01 20.55
N ALA A 111 11.53 1.83 20.60
CA ALA A 111 11.91 2.62 21.79
C ALA A 111 10.90 3.69 22.23
N TRP A 112 9.97 4.10 21.37
CA TRP A 112 8.99 5.16 21.66
C TRP A 112 7.81 4.70 22.54
N LEU A 113 7.66 3.39 22.78
CA LEU A 113 6.61 2.83 23.63
C LEU A 113 6.98 2.80 25.14
N ARG A 114 8.13 3.34 25.56
CA ARG A 114 8.58 3.31 26.98
C ARG A 114 8.32 4.59 27.79
N HIS A 115 7.71 5.61 27.19
CA HIS A 115 7.55 6.91 27.86
C HIS A 115 6.12 7.24 28.33
N ALA A 116 5.15 6.33 28.16
CA ALA A 116 3.75 6.60 28.51
C ALA A 116 3.30 6.11 29.90
N GLU A 117 4.16 5.47 30.71
CA GLU A 117 3.78 5.00 32.05
C GLU A 117 4.77 5.50 33.11
N LYS A 118 4.63 6.78 33.50
CA LYS A 118 5.20 7.30 34.77
C LYS A 118 4.57 8.62 35.26
N VAL A 119 3.26 8.79 35.09
CA VAL A 119 2.48 9.78 35.83
C VAL A 119 1.10 9.20 36.20
N ALA A 120 1.08 8.43 37.28
CA ALA A 120 -0.06 8.24 38.18
C ALA A 120 0.48 7.66 39.50
#